data_AF-A0A841LSG6-F1
#
_entry.id   AF-A0A841LSG6-F1
#
_cell.length_a   1.000
_cell.length_b   1.000
_cell.length_c   1.000
_cell.angle_alpha   90.00
_cell.angle_beta   90.00
_cell.angle_gamma   90.00
#
_symmetry.space_group_name_H-M   'P 1'
#
loop_
_entity.id
_entity.type
_entity.pdbx_description
1 polymer ?
#
loop_
_entity_poly.entity_id
_entity_poly.type
_entity_poly.pdbx_seq_one_letter_code
_entity_poly.pdbx_strand_id
1 'polypeptide(L)'
;MSENLDDLRVALQRKCKIKTIDPDACAAISIAVFMENGDYVSKTSLMRLFGLLPMNEIALSLIVLDMLFRFAGLNAANALD
;
A
#
# COMPACT_ATOMS: atom_id res chain seq x y z
N MET A 1 -2.60 13.13 7.71
CA MET A 1 -1.95 12.52 6.51
C MET A 1 -0.79 11.56 6.82
N SER A 2 0.16 11.87 7.72
CA SER A 2 1.32 10.99 8.01
C SER A 2 0.97 9.75 8.84
N GLU A 3 0.07 9.88 9.84
CA GLU A 3 -0.33 8.77 10.71
C GLU A 3 -1.05 7.66 9.92
N ASN A 4 -1.91 8.03 8.98
CA ASN A 4 -2.68 7.08 8.16
C ASN A 4 -1.81 6.23 7.20
N LEU A 5 -0.67 6.74 6.73
CA LEU A 5 0.21 6.00 5.82
C LEU A 5 1.07 4.98 6.56
N ASP A 6 1.47 5.28 7.80
CA ASP A 6 2.22 4.33 8.62
C ASP A 6 1.33 3.16 9.06
N ASP A 7 0.10 3.46 9.48
CA ASP A 7 -0.92 2.44 9.77
C ASP A 7 -1.19 1.57 8.54
N LEU A 8 -1.30 2.16 7.35
CA LEU A 8 -1.45 1.42 6.10
C LEU A 8 -0.27 0.47 5.85
N ARG A 9 0.98 0.95 6.01
CA ARG A 9 2.18 0.10 5.83
C ARG A 9 2.17 -1.08 6.79
N VAL A 10 1.89 -0.84 8.07
CA VAL A 10 1.86 -1.88 9.11
C VAL A 10 0.74 -2.88 8.82
N ALA A 11 -0.44 -2.41 8.42
CA ALA A 11 -1.56 -3.29 8.08
C ALA A 11 -1.25 -4.16 6.85
N LEU A 12 -0.65 -3.60 5.80
CA LEU A 12 -0.20 -4.35 4.61
C LEU A 12 0.87 -5.38 4.95
N GLN A 13 1.86 -5.02 5.78
CA GLN A 13 2.89 -5.97 6.25
C GLN A 13 2.28 -7.13 7.02
N ARG A 14 1.37 -6.85 7.95
CA ARG A 14 0.69 -7.87 8.77
C ARG A 14 -0.17 -8.78 7.90
N LYS A 15 -0.98 -8.20 7.01
CA LYS A 15 -1.89 -8.96 6.14
C LYS A 15 -1.12 -9.87 5.17
N CYS A 16 -0.05 -9.37 4.56
CA CYS A 16 0.80 -10.14 3.65
C CYS A 16 1.90 -10.95 4.35
N LYS A 17 1.96 -10.96 5.69
CA LYS A 17 2.97 -11.67 6.51
C LYS A 17 4.41 -11.34 6.10
N ILE A 18 4.66 -10.08 5.76
CA ILE A 18 5.96 -9.60 5.28
C ILE A 18 6.81 -9.19 6.48
N LYS A 19 8.01 -9.76 6.58
CA LYS A 19 8.98 -9.48 7.66
C LYS A 19 9.96 -8.37 7.31
N THR A 20 10.33 -8.27 6.03
CA THR A 20 11.29 -7.29 5.51
C THR A 20 10.66 -6.58 4.33
N ILE A 21 10.79 -5.27 4.30
CA ILE A 21 10.35 -4.46 3.17
C ILE A 21 11.49 -4.37 2.15
N ASP A 22 11.29 -5.03 1.01
CA ASP A 22 12.18 -5.06 -0.13
C ASP A 22 11.37 -5.04 -1.45
N PRO A 23 12.03 -4.94 -2.62
CA PRO A 23 11.32 -4.90 -3.90
C PRO A 23 10.46 -6.15 -4.19
N ASP A 24 10.82 -7.32 -3.67
CA ASP A 24 10.07 -8.56 -3.88
C ASP A 24 8.88 -8.64 -2.92
N ALA A 25 9.02 -8.14 -1.70
CA ALA A 25 7.90 -7.89 -0.80
C ALA A 25 6.85 -6.97 -1.43
N CYS A 26 7.27 -5.89 -2.10
CA CYS A 26 6.36 -4.99 -2.82
C CYS A 26 5.66 -5.71 -4.00
N ALA A 27 6.35 -6.61 -4.69
CA ALA A 27 5.73 -7.43 -5.73
C ALA A 27 4.70 -8.42 -5.14
N ALA A 28 5.01 -9.03 -3.99
CA ALA A 28 4.10 -9.94 -3.30
C ALA A 28 2.81 -9.23 -2.85
N ILE A 29 2.90 -8.00 -2.34
CA ILE A 29 1.72 -7.20 -1.99
C ILE A 29 0.92 -6.86 -3.25
N SER A 30 1.58 -6.45 -4.34
CA SER A 30 0.91 -6.18 -5.63
C SER A 30 0.09 -7.37 -6.10
N ILE A 31 0.67 -8.57 -6.05
CA ILE A 31 0.00 -9.82 -6.41
C ILE A 31 -1.17 -10.12 -5.45
N ALA A 32 -0.96 -9.95 -4.14
CA ALA A 32 -2.00 -10.21 -3.14
C ALA A 32 -3.22 -9.29 -3.31
N VAL A 33 -3.00 -8.00 -3.58
CA VAL A 33 -4.06 -7.03 -3.87
C VAL A 33 -4.83 -7.45 -5.13
N PHE A 34 -4.12 -7.83 -6.20
CA PHE A 34 -4.75 -8.30 -7.43
C PHE A 34 -5.57 -9.56 -7.24
N MET A 35 -5.07 -10.54 -6.48
CA MET A 35 -5.77 -11.80 -6.23
C MET A 35 -7.03 -11.63 -5.37
N GLU A 36 -7.05 -10.64 -4.45
CA GLU A 36 -8.18 -10.44 -3.54
C GLU A 36 -9.24 -9.47 -4.12
N ASN A 37 -8.80 -8.36 -4.72
CA ASN A 37 -9.69 -7.28 -5.16
C ASN A 37 -9.87 -7.19 -6.68
N GLY A 38 -9.05 -7.90 -7.48
CA GLY A 38 -9.00 -7.75 -8.94
C GLY A 38 -8.32 -6.46 -9.41
N ASP A 39 -7.84 -5.63 -8.48
CA ASP A 39 -7.20 -4.35 -8.75
C ASP A 39 -5.68 -4.49 -8.87
N TYR A 40 -5.08 -3.78 -9.83
CA TYR A 40 -3.63 -3.76 -9.99
C TYR A 40 -3.02 -2.53 -9.33
N VAL A 41 -2.14 -2.75 -8.34
CA VAL A 41 -1.25 -1.72 -7.79
C VAL A 41 0.17 -1.99 -8.26
N SER A 42 0.81 -0.99 -8.86
CA SER A 42 2.18 -1.17 -9.36
C SER A 42 3.18 -1.41 -8.23
N LYS A 43 4.17 -2.29 -8.48
CA LYS A 43 5.31 -2.49 -7.58
C LYS A 43 5.99 -1.17 -7.22
N THR A 44 6.15 -0.26 -8.18
CA THR A 44 6.77 1.06 -7.98
C THR A 44 5.99 1.92 -6.99
N SER A 45 4.65 1.92 -7.06
CA SER A 45 3.79 2.65 -6.11
C SER A 45 3.95 2.12 -4.69
N LEU A 46 4.04 0.79 -4.53
CA LEU A 46 4.29 0.15 -3.24
C LEU A 46 5.70 0.44 -2.72
N MET A 47 6.72 0.39 -3.58
CA MET A 47 8.09 0.75 -3.20
C MET A 47 8.17 2.19 -2.69
N ARG A 48 7.44 3.14 -3.30
CA ARG A 48 7.33 4.51 -2.79
C ARG A 48 6.56 4.58 -1.48
N LEU A 49 5.42 3.88 -1.40
CA LEU A 49 4.63 3.79 -0.16
C LEU A 49 5.52 3.35 1.00
N PHE A 50 6.34 2.33 0.80
CA PHE A 50 7.23 1.76 1.80
C PHE A 50 8.58 2.47 1.96
N GLY A 51 8.81 3.59 1.26
CA GLY A 51 10.04 4.38 1.39
C GLY A 51 11.29 3.79 0.73
N LEU A 52 11.14 2.76 -0.11
CA LEU A 52 12.23 2.20 -0.93
C LEU A 52 12.61 3.10 -2.11
N LEU A 53 11.72 4.01 -2.49
CA LEU A 53 11.93 5.03 -3.52
C LEU A 53 11.48 6.39 -2.99
N PRO A 54 12.08 7.50 -3.45
CA PRO A 54 11.63 8.84 -3.08
C PRO A 54 10.16 9.03 -3.46
N MET A 55 9.39 9.55 -2.52
CA MET A 55 8.00 9.94 -2.72
C MET A 55 7.97 11.15 -3.66
N ASN A 56 7.32 11.03 -4.81
CA ASN A 56 7.00 12.16 -5.69
C ASN A 56 5.54 12.58 -5.48
N GLU A 57 5.21 13.85 -5.74
CA GLU A 57 3.86 14.41 -5.50
C GLU A 57 2.74 13.71 -6.32
N ILE A 58 3.12 12.91 -7.32
CA ILE A 58 2.23 12.15 -8.22
C ILE A 58 2.30 10.62 -7.91
N ALA A 59 3.06 10.20 -6.88
CA ALA A 59 3.44 8.80 -6.64
C ALA A 59 2.26 7.84 -6.41
N LEU A 60 1.33 8.29 -5.59
CA LEU A 60 0.25 7.52 -4.99
C LEU A 60 -1.02 8.31 -5.22
N SER A 61 -1.75 7.92 -6.25
CA SER A 61 -3.07 8.49 -6.50
C SER A 61 -4.01 8.11 -5.35
N LEU A 62 -5.01 8.95 -5.09
CA LEU A 62 -6.06 8.67 -4.11
C LEU A 62 -6.76 7.32 -4.37
N ILE A 63 -6.88 6.93 -5.64
CA ILE A 63 -7.43 5.64 -6.05
C ILE A 63 -6.55 4.48 -5.56
N VAL A 64 -5.23 4.56 -5.74
CA VAL A 64 -4.30 3.52 -5.27
C VAL A 64 -4.31 3.45 -3.74
N LEU A 65 -4.37 4.60 -3.07
CA LEU A 65 -4.50 4.62 -1.61
C LEU A 65 -5.80 3.95 -1.17
N ASP A 66 -6.95 4.31 -1.72
CA ASP A 66 -8.25 3.72 -1.39
C ASP A 66 -8.25 2.19 -1.60
N MET A 67 -7.69 1.70 -2.72
CA MET A 67 -7.52 0.27 -2.98
C MET A 67 -6.69 -0.42 -1.88
N LEU A 68 -5.58 0.19 -1.47
CA LEU A 68 -4.70 -0.35 -0.44
C LEU A 68 -5.34 -0.30 0.95
N PHE A 69 -6.10 0.75 1.28
CA PHE A 69 -6.87 0.85 2.53
C PHE A 69 -7.93 -0.25 2.59
N ARG A 70 -8.70 -0.45 1.52
CA ARG A 70 -9.70 -1.54 1.43
C ARG A 70 -9.06 -2.92 1.56
N PHE A 71 -7.97 -3.16 0.83
CA PHE A 71 -7.22 -4.40 0.95
C PHE A 71 -6.68 -4.59 2.38
N ALA A 72 -6.18 -3.54 3.03
CA ALA A 72 -5.71 -3.61 4.41
C ALA A 72 -6.84 -3.79 5.45
N GLY A 73 -8.12 -3.68 5.06
CA GLY A 73 -9.26 -3.72 5.98
C GLY A 73 -9.39 -2.44 6.82
N LEU A 74 -8.84 -1.33 6.34
CA LEU A 74 -8.87 -0.02 6.99
C LEU A 74 -9.91 0.87 6.30
N ASN A 75 -10.64 1.68 7.08
CA ASN A 75 -11.59 2.64 6.51
C ASN A 75 -10.86 3.85 5.91
N ALA A 76 -10.87 3.96 4.58
CA ALA A 76 -10.33 5.11 3.86
C ALA A 76 -11.00 6.44 4.25
N ALA A 77 -12.23 6.39 4.77
CA ALA A 77 -13.01 7.56 5.21
C ALA A 77 -12.41 8.31 6.41
N ASN A 78 -11.61 7.65 7.27
CA ASN A 78 -10.85 8.33 8.32
C ASN A 78 -9.45 8.77 7.85
N ALA A 79 -9.03 8.31 6.65
CA ALA A 79 -7.67 8.50 6.17
C ALA A 79 -7.48 9.75 5.30
N LEU A 80 -8.56 10.23 4.69
CA LEU A 80 -8.63 11.26 3.66
C LEU A 80 -9.29 12.57 4.12
N ASP A 81 -9.67 12.68 5.39
CA ASP A 81 -10.13 13.92 6.03
C ASP A 81 -8.94 14.80 6.46
#